data_AF-A0A6A8LWW4-F1
#
_entry.id   AF-A0A6A8LWW4-F1
#
_cell.length_a   1.000
_cell.length_b   1.000
_cell.length_c   1.000
_cell.angle_alpha   90.00
_cell.angle_beta   90.00
_cell.angle_gamma   90.00
#
_symmetry.space_group_name_H-M   'P 1'
#
loop_
_entity.id
_entity.type
_entity.pdbx_description
1 polymer ?
#
loop_
_entity_poly.entity_id
_entity_poly.type
_entity_poly.pdbx_seq_one_letter_code
_entity_poly.pdbx_strand_id
1 'polypeptide(L)' 'MSILSLARFQFAMTTIFHFFFVPFSIGMVFMVALMETCYVRTKNEAYKKMTKFW' A
#
# COMPACT_ATOMS: atom_id res chain seq x y z
N MET A 1 27.15 1.15 -22.98
CA MET A 1 26.88 0.96 -21.53
C MET A 1 27.80 -0.11 -21.01
N SER A 2 28.37 0.05 -19.81
CA SER A 2 29.11 -1.02 -19.12
C SER A 2 28.16 -1.96 -18.37
N ILE A 3 28.59 -3.19 -18.09
CA ILE A 3 27.83 -4.16 -17.27
C ILE A 3 27.43 -3.55 -15.93
N LEU A 4 28.35 -2.81 -15.30
CA LEU A 4 28.10 -2.13 -14.03
C LEU A 4 26.96 -1.09 -14.15
N SER A 5 26.92 -0.32 -15.24
CA SER A 5 25.85 0.66 -15.48
C SER A 5 24.49 -0.02 -15.70
N LEU A 6 24.47 -1.16 -16.40
CA LEU A 6 23.25 -1.92 -16.65
C LEU A 6 22.71 -2.57 -15.36
N ALA A 7 23.60 -3.13 -14.53
CA ALA A 7 23.24 -3.70 -13.23
C ALA A 7 22.62 -2.64 -12.29
N ARG A 8 23.18 -1.43 -12.25
CA ARG A 8 22.63 -0.30 -11.49
C ARG A 8 21.24 0.11 -11.99
N PHE A 9 21.06 0.16 -13.32
CA PHE A 9 19.77 0.47 -13.92
C PHE A 9 18.71 -0.57 -13.59
N GLN A 10 19.04 -1.87 -13.72
CA GLN A 10 18.14 -2.96 -13.36
C GLN A 10 17.72 -2.89 -11.88
N PHE A 11 18.68 -2.64 -10.98
CA PHE A 11 18.40 -2.50 -9.56
C PHE A 11 17.49 -1.30 -9.30
N ALA A 12 17.80 -0.13 -9.87
CA ALA A 12 16.98 1.07 -9.73
C ALA A 12 15.53 0.84 -10.16
N MET A 13 15.31 0.20 -11.32
CA MET A 13 13.98 -0.14 -11.81
C MET A 13 13.23 -1.04 -10.82
N THR A 14 13.88 -2.10 -10.34
CA THR A 14 13.29 -3.03 -9.36
C THR A 14 12.89 -2.31 -8.08
N THR A 15 13.79 -1.50 -7.53
CA THR A 15 13.54 -0.75 -6.29
C THR A 15 12.39 0.24 -6.46
N ILE A 16 12.37 1.00 -7.55
CA ILE A 16 11.31 1.99 -7.82
C ILE A 16 9.94 1.29 -7.92
N PHE A 17 9.84 0.21 -8.71
CA PHE A 17 8.57 -0.51 -8.83
C PHE A 17 8.12 -1.13 -7.50
N HIS A 18 9.04 -1.71 -6.73
CA HIS A 18 8.72 -2.24 -5.40
C HIS A 18 8.22 -1.13 -4.46
N PHE A 19 8.88 0.03 -4.46
CA PHE A 19 8.57 1.13 -3.54
C PHE A 19 7.33 1.94 -3.92
N PHE A 20 6.67 1.66 -5.05
CA PHE A 20 5.30 2.14 -5.26
C PHE A 20 4.29 1.36 -4.39
N PHE A 21 4.45 0.04 -4.30
CA PHE A 21 3.48 -0.82 -3.63
C PHE A 21 3.71 -0.94 -2.12
N VAL A 22 4.94 -0.83 -1.65
CA VAL A 22 5.25 -0.88 -0.21
C VAL A 22 4.55 0.22 0.60
N PRO A 23 4.75 1.53 0.34
CA PRO A 23 4.08 2.57 1.09
C PRO A 23 2.57 2.57 0.85
N PHE A 24 2.12 2.21 -0.37
CA PHE A 24 0.70 2.09 -0.67
C PHE A 24 0.04 1.01 0.19
N SER A 25 0.61 -0.19 0.26
CA SER A 25 0.08 -1.29 1.08
C SER A 25 0.10 -0.96 2.58
N ILE A 26 1.19 -0.39 3.10
CA ILE A 26 1.28 0.02 4.51
C ILE A 26 0.22 1.10 4.83
N GLY A 27 0.06 2.10 3.95
CA GLY A 27 -0.95 3.14 4.10
C GLY A 27 -2.37 2.59 4.06
N MET A 28 -2.66 1.71 3.11
CA MET A 28 -3.97 1.05 2.97
C MET A 28 -4.33 0.22 4.20
N VAL A 29 -3.39 -0.57 4.72
CA VAL A 29 -3.62 -1.35 5.96
C VAL A 29 -4.01 -0.44 7.12
N PHE A 30 -3.34 0.71 7.28
CA PHE A 30 -3.68 1.66 8.33
C PHE A 30 -5.07 2.30 8.11
N MET A 31 -5.41 2.69 6.88
CA MET A 31 -6.73 3.23 6.56
C MET A 31 -7.85 2.22 6.81
N VAL A 32 -7.68 0.98 6.35
CA VAL A 32 -8.64 -0.12 6.56
C VAL A 32 -8.83 -0.40 8.05
N ALA A 33 -7.75 -0.45 8.83
CA ALA A 33 -7.83 -0.62 10.29
C ALA A 33 -8.60 0.53 10.98
N LEU A 34 -8.41 1.77 10.53
CA LEU A 34 -9.17 2.92 11.04
C LEU A 34 -10.65 2.84 10.67
N MET A 35 -10.99 2.49 9.42
CA MET A 35 -12.37 2.32 8.98
C MET A 35 -13.08 1.23 9.78
N GLU A 36 -12.43 0.08 10.01
CA GLU A 36 -12.98 -1.00 10.83
C GLU A 36 -13.15 -0.57 12.29
N THR A 37 -12.18 0.18 12.84
CA THR A 37 -12.29 0.73 14.19
C THR A 37 -13.49 1.68 14.32
N CYS A 38 -13.69 2.55 13.32
CA CYS A 38 -14.85 3.43 13.24
C CYS A 38 -16.16 2.63 13.15
N TYR A 39 -16.21 1.56 12.37
CA TYR A 39 -17.36 0.66 12.32
C TYR A 39 -17.66 0.05 13.69
N VAL A 40 -16.67 -0.54 14.36
CA VAL A 40 -16.86 -1.20 15.65
C VAL A 40 -17.37 -0.23 16.71
N ARG A 41 -16.92 1.02 16.70
CA ARG A 41 -17.33 2.09 17.64
C ARG A 41 -18.69 2.69 17.33
N THR A 42 -18.98 2.99 16.06
CA THR A 42 -20.20 3.73 15.67
C THR A 42 -21.35 2.83 15.23
N LYS A 43 -21.08 1.56 14.92
CA LYS A 43 -22.00 0.61 14.27
C LYS A 43 -22.56 1.09 12.92
N ASN A 44 -21.95 2.09 12.30
CA ASN A 44 -22.35 2.56 10.98
C ASN A 44 -21.84 1.60 9.89
N GLU A 45 -22.77 0.86 9.28
CA GLU A 45 -22.49 -0.14 8.23
C GLU A 45 -21.80 0.45 6.98
N ALA A 46 -21.84 1.76 6.76
CA ALA A 46 -21.07 2.39 5.68
C ALA A 46 -19.56 2.16 5.83
N TYR A 47 -19.02 2.29 7.04
CA TYR A 47 -17.60 2.05 7.31
C TYR A 47 -17.22 0.60 7.05
N LYS A 48 -18.06 -0.37 7.44
CA LYS A 48 -17.83 -1.79 7.17
C LYS A 48 -17.78 -2.10 5.68
N LYS A 49 -18.64 -1.47 4.88
CA LYS A 49 -18.63 -1.60 3.41
C LYS A 49 -17.33 -1.04 2.82
N MET A 50 -16.87 0.11 3.33
CA MET A 50 -15.61 0.72 2.91
C MET A 50 -14.40 -0.17 3.28
N THR A 51 -14.32 -0.68 4.51
CA THR A 51 -13.26 -1.61 4.95
C THR A 51 -13.17 -2.86 4.06
N LYS A 52 -14.29 -3.38 3.57
CA LYS A 52 -14.30 -4.59 2.70
C LYS A 52 -13.96 -4.30 1.24
N PHE A 53 -14.19 -3.07 0.78
CA PHE A 53 -13.92 -2.68 -0.60
C PHE A 53 -12.43 -2.40 -0.82
N TRP A 54 -11.82 -1.73 0.15
CA TRP A 54 -10.41 -1.34 0.17
C TRP A 54 -9.52 -2.44 0.73
#